data_AF-A0A2U3E6N8-F1
#
_entry.id   AF-A0A2U3E6N8-F1
#
_cell.length_a   1.000
_cell.length_b   1.000
_cell.length_c   1.000
_cell.angle_alpha   90.00
_cell.angle_beta   90.00
_cell.angle_gamma   90.00
#
_symmetry.space_group_name_H-M   'P 1'
#
loop_
_entity.id
_entity.type
_entity.pdbx_description
1 polymer ?
#
loop_
_entity_poly.entity_id
_entity_poly.type
_entity_poly.pdbx_seq_one_letter_code
_entity_poly.pdbx_strand_id
1 'polypeptide(L)'
;MATFHAFGRLPFELRTRIWEEAVTARFVQVGYLRGTGKNGRSGVILHVLSPTPAPAVLHACHEARNLGLYERAFVDGEDPRYVWVNFDVDIVSIGHGDFHGFEP
;
A
#
# COMPACT_ATOMS: atom_id res chain seq x y z
N MET A 1 -6.48 26.04 9.87
CA MET A 1 -5.63 25.17 9.02
C MET A 1 -4.66 26.07 8.27
N ALA A 2 -3.35 25.90 8.48
CA ALA A 2 -2.34 26.67 7.78
C ALA A 2 -2.01 25.97 6.45
N THR A 3 -2.24 26.65 5.33
CA THR A 3 -1.82 26.18 4.01
C THR A 3 -0.38 26.63 3.76
N PHE A 4 0.54 25.68 3.63
CA PHE A 4 1.94 25.98 3.32
C PHE A 4 2.12 26.26 1.83
N HIS A 5 1.81 27.50 1.43
CA HIS A 5 1.86 27.94 0.02
C HIS A 5 3.27 27.93 -0.60
N ALA A 6 4.32 27.88 0.23
CA ALA A 6 5.70 27.89 -0.25
C ALA A 6 6.07 26.60 -1.00
N PHE A 7 5.51 25.44 -0.63
CA PHE A 7 5.81 24.16 -1.28
C PHE A 7 5.49 24.19 -2.78
N GLY A 8 4.31 24.68 -3.15
CA GLY A 8 3.90 24.76 -4.57
C GLY A 8 4.72 25.74 -5.42
N ARG A 9 5.54 26.61 -4.81
CA ARG A 9 6.44 27.53 -5.52
C ARG A 9 7.81 26.93 -5.82
N LEU A 10 8.13 25.77 -5.23
CA LEU A 10 9.36 25.06 -5.54
C LEU A 10 9.29 24.45 -6.95
N PRO A 11 10.42 24.44 -7.69
CA PRO A 11 10.57 23.63 -8.90
C PRO A 11 10.16 22.18 -8.66
N PHE A 12 9.64 21.53 -9.70
CA PHE A 12 9.13 20.17 -9.62
C PHE A 12 10.17 19.19 -9.08
N GLU A 13 11.42 19.33 -9.52
CA GLU A 13 12.54 18.47 -9.11
C GLU A 13 12.75 18.50 -7.59
N LEU A 14 12.65 19.69 -6.96
CA LEU A 14 12.78 19.82 -5.52
C LEU A 14 11.58 19.24 -4.79
N ARG A 15 10.36 19.42 -5.32
CA ARG A 15 9.17 18.81 -4.72
C ARG A 15 9.23 17.29 -4.77
N THR A 16 9.67 16.74 -5.91
CA THR A 16 9.88 15.31 -6.10
C THR A 16 10.90 14.77 -5.11
N ARG A 17 12.06 15.43 -4.98
CA ARG A 17 13.05 15.05 -3.96
C ARG A 17 12.49 15.09 -2.55
N ILE A 18 11.72 16.11 -2.19
CA ILE A 18 11.08 16.18 -0.86
C ILE A 18 10.14 15.00 -0.63
N TRP A 19 9.36 14.59 -1.64
CA TRP A 19 8.46 13.46 -1.50
C TRP A 19 9.19 12.12 -1.42
N GLU A 20 10.25 11.92 -2.20
CA GLU A 20 11.13 10.75 -2.11
C GLU A 20 11.72 10.61 -0.69
N GLU A 21 12.22 11.71 -0.13
CA GLU A 21 12.79 11.73 1.23
C GLU A 21 11.72 11.63 2.33
N ALA A 22 10.45 11.94 2.02
CA ALA A 22 9.34 11.80 2.96
C ALA A 22 8.84 10.34 3.09
N VAL A 23 9.33 9.42 2.25
CA VAL A 23 9.06 7.99 2.38
C VAL A 23 9.74 7.47 3.64
N THR A 24 8.97 6.82 4.52
CA THR A 24 9.49 6.24 5.77
C THR A 24 9.35 4.74 5.77
N ALA A 25 10.41 4.05 6.21
CA ALA A 25 10.40 2.61 6.39
C ALA A 25 9.40 2.17 7.45
N ARG A 26 8.67 1.10 7.16
CA ARG A 26 7.64 0.53 8.03
C ARG A 26 7.42 -0.95 7.74
N PHE A 27 6.82 -1.61 8.71
CA PHE A 27 6.35 -2.98 8.55
C PHE A 27 4.95 -2.99 7.96
N VAL A 28 4.80 -3.61 6.79
CA VAL A 28 3.51 -3.81 6.14
C VAL A 28 3.07 -5.23 6.42
N GLN A 29 2.06 -5.39 7.27
CA GLN A 29 1.49 -6.69 7.55
C GLN A 29 0.48 -7.04 6.46
N VAL A 30 0.66 -8.18 5.81
CA VAL A 30 -0.20 -8.68 4.74
C VAL A 30 -0.71 -10.06 5.11
N GLY A 31 -2.02 -10.26 4.97
CA GLY A 31 -2.65 -11.56 5.13
C GLY A 31 -3.81 -11.72 4.16
N TYR A 32 -4.46 -12.87 4.19
CA TYR A 32 -5.61 -13.17 3.35
C TYR A 32 -6.78 -13.64 4.19
N LEU A 33 -7.95 -13.07 3.94
CA LEU A 33 -9.19 -13.62 4.46
C LEU A 33 -9.58 -14.80 3.60
N ARG A 34 -9.71 -16.00 4.18
CA ARG A 34 -10.22 -17.19 3.50
C ARG A 34 -11.63 -17.50 4.00
N GLY A 35 -12.47 -18.01 3.10
CA GLY A 35 -13.84 -18.39 3.43
C GLY A 35 -14.50 -19.22 2.33
N THR A 36 -15.82 -19.23 2.35
CA THR A 36 -16.62 -19.89 1.31
C THR A 36 -16.83 -18.92 0.14
N GLY A 37 -16.33 -19.28 -1.04
CA GLY A 37 -16.47 -18.48 -2.25
C GLY A 37 -17.89 -18.50 -2.82
N LYS A 38 -18.15 -17.66 -3.83
CA LYS A 38 -19.44 -17.50 -4.52
C LYS A 38 -19.99 -18.81 -5.11
N ASN A 39 -19.11 -19.75 -5.43
CA ASN A 39 -19.45 -21.08 -5.96
C ASN A 39 -19.65 -22.16 -4.87
N GLY A 40 -19.63 -21.77 -3.59
CA GLY A 40 -19.78 -22.70 -2.45
C GLY A 40 -18.50 -23.44 -2.08
N ARG A 41 -17.36 -23.22 -2.75
CA ARG A 41 -16.08 -23.84 -2.38
C ARG A 41 -15.52 -23.20 -1.12
N SER A 42 -15.09 -24.03 -0.18
CA SER A 42 -14.41 -23.58 1.04
C SER A 42 -12.92 -23.31 0.79
N GLY A 43 -12.31 -22.45 1.62
CA GLY A 43 -10.87 -22.15 1.60
C GLY A 43 -10.44 -21.15 0.53
N VAL A 44 -11.38 -20.55 -0.18
CA VAL A 44 -11.12 -19.54 -1.22
C VAL A 44 -10.67 -18.24 -0.58
N ILE A 45 -9.70 -17.55 -1.20
CA ILE A 45 -9.29 -16.21 -0.79
C ILE A 45 -10.43 -15.24 -1.13
N LEU A 46 -10.98 -14.59 -0.12
CA LEU A 46 -12.03 -13.60 -0.28
C LEU A 46 -11.42 -12.25 -0.64
N HIS A 47 -10.41 -11.80 0.12
CA HIS A 47 -9.65 -10.59 -0.15
C HIS A 47 -8.38 -10.51 0.71
N VAL A 48 -7.44 -9.66 0.29
CA VAL A 48 -6.26 -9.30 1.09
C VAL A 48 -6.66 -8.47 2.32
N LEU A 49 -5.98 -8.73 3.44
CA LEU A 49 -6.09 -8.03 4.70
C LEU A 49 -4.77 -7.34 5.02
N SER A 50 -4.85 -6.08 5.46
CA SER A 50 -3.73 -5.40 6.07
C SER A 50 -4.23 -4.48 7.19
N PRO A 51 -3.77 -4.65 8.44
CA PRO A 51 -4.02 -3.68 9.49
C PRO A 51 -3.13 -2.43 9.35
N THR A 52 -2.12 -2.47 8.48
CA THR A 52 -1.19 -1.35 8.26
C THR A 52 -1.92 -0.25 7.49
N PRO A 53 -2.01 0.98 8.04
CA PRO A 53 -2.65 2.08 7.33
C PRO A 53 -1.85 2.49 6.09
N ALA A 54 -2.54 3.12 5.14
CA ALA A 54 -1.87 3.73 4.00
C ALA A 54 -0.86 4.81 4.47
N PRO A 55 0.28 4.98 3.77
CA PRO A 55 1.28 5.97 4.13
C PRO A 55 0.68 7.38 4.20
N ALA A 56 1.14 8.18 5.18
CA ALA A 56 0.69 9.56 5.32
C ALA A 56 0.94 10.41 4.05
N VAL A 57 2.03 10.13 3.32
CA VAL A 57 2.36 10.83 2.06
C VAL A 57 1.27 10.66 0.99
N LEU A 58 0.57 9.51 0.94
CA LEU A 58 -0.53 9.30 0.00
C LEU A 58 -1.79 10.10 0.34
N HIS A 59 -1.89 10.62 1.57
CA HIS A 59 -2.98 11.47 2.03
C HIS A 59 -2.64 12.96 1.99
N ALA A 60 -1.39 13.33 1.74
CA ALA A 60 -0.94 14.72 1.77
C ALA A 60 -1.56 15.56 0.64
N CYS A 61 -1.40 15.13 -0.63
CA CYS A 61 -1.95 15.83 -1.79
C CYS A 61 -2.02 14.93 -3.04
N HIS A 62 -2.59 15.46 -4.13
CA HIS A 62 -2.67 14.77 -5.41
C HIS A 62 -1.29 14.49 -6.03
N GLU A 63 -0.34 15.40 -5.87
CA GLU A 63 1.03 15.22 -6.39
C GLU A 63 1.70 14.02 -5.72
N ALA A 64 1.82 14.02 -4.40
CA ALA A 64 2.46 12.94 -3.63
C ALA A 64 1.87 11.54 -3.93
N ARG A 65 0.55 11.46 -4.11
CA ARG A 65 -0.14 10.19 -4.44
C ARG A 65 0.24 9.64 -5.81
N ASN A 66 0.52 10.50 -6.78
CA ASN A 66 0.72 10.12 -8.18
C ASN A 66 2.21 10.12 -8.61
N LEU A 67 3.14 10.38 -7.69
CA LEU A 67 4.58 10.31 -7.98
C LEU A 67 5.10 8.87 -8.19
N GLY A 68 4.30 7.85 -7.90
CA GLY A 68 4.71 6.46 -8.03
C GLY A 68 5.63 5.95 -6.91
N LEU A 69 5.68 6.67 -5.76
CA LEU A 69 6.48 6.25 -4.59
C LEU A 69 5.94 5.01 -3.89
N TYR A 70 4.67 4.68 -4.10
CA TYR A 70 4.03 3.47 -3.60
C TYR A 70 3.17 2.89 -4.71
N GLU A 71 3.06 1.58 -4.75
CA GLU A 71 2.18 0.87 -5.67
C GLU A 71 1.13 0.03 -4.94
N ARG A 72 0.07 -0.30 -5.66
CA ARG A 72 -1.02 -1.16 -5.17
C ARG A 72 -0.62 -2.60 -5.37
N ALA A 73 -0.26 -3.29 -4.30
CA ALA A 73 0.18 -4.68 -4.32
C ALA A 73 -0.86 -5.63 -3.70
N PHE A 74 -0.61 -6.94 -3.87
CA PHE A 74 -1.39 -8.03 -3.29
C PHE A 74 -2.89 -7.98 -3.67
N VAL A 75 -3.17 -7.67 -4.94
CA VAL A 75 -4.53 -7.60 -5.48
C VAL A 75 -5.06 -8.99 -5.73
N ASP A 76 -5.79 -9.55 -4.78
CA ASP A 76 -6.30 -10.92 -4.87
C ASP A 76 -7.65 -11.12 -4.15
N GLY A 77 -8.31 -12.23 -4.50
CA GLY A 77 -9.57 -12.70 -3.95
C GLY A 77 -10.80 -12.40 -4.81
N GLU A 78 -11.94 -12.96 -4.41
CA GLU A 78 -13.23 -12.73 -5.08
C GLU A 78 -13.77 -11.30 -4.94
N ASP A 79 -13.28 -10.54 -3.95
CA ASP A 79 -13.47 -9.09 -3.74
C ASP A 79 -12.08 -8.41 -3.71
N PRO A 80 -11.45 -8.14 -4.87
CA PRO A 80 -10.05 -7.74 -4.90
C PRO A 80 -9.79 -6.43 -4.14
N ARG A 81 -9.00 -6.52 -3.08
CA ARG A 81 -8.48 -5.37 -2.32
C ARG A 81 -7.00 -5.21 -2.58
N TYR A 82 -6.38 -4.19 -2.03
CA TYR A 82 -4.96 -3.94 -2.23
C TYR A 82 -4.32 -3.29 -1.01
N VAL A 83 -3.00 -3.39 -0.96
CA VAL A 83 -2.16 -2.75 0.06
C VAL A 83 -1.21 -1.81 -0.66
N TRP A 84 -0.99 -0.61 -0.10
CA TRP A 84 0.02 0.31 -0.61
C TRP A 84 1.40 -0.09 -0.09
N VAL A 85 2.34 -0.34 -1.01
CA VAL A 85 3.68 -0.85 -0.69
C VAL A 85 4.72 -0.08 -1.49
N ASN A 86 5.83 0.25 -0.85
CA ASN A 86 7.07 0.63 -1.51
C ASN A 86 8.06 -0.52 -1.32
N PHE A 87 8.38 -1.29 -2.38
CA PHE A 87 9.23 -2.48 -2.24
C PHE A 87 10.71 -2.19 -1.98
N ASP A 88 11.16 -0.96 -2.19
CA ASP A 88 12.54 -0.56 -1.90
C ASP A 88 12.76 -0.30 -0.40
N VAL A 89 11.70 0.06 0.33
CA VAL A 89 11.80 0.57 1.72
C VAL A 89 10.89 -0.16 2.72
N ASP A 90 9.70 -0.62 2.30
CA ASP A 90 8.78 -1.34 3.19
C ASP A 90 9.25 -2.77 3.43
N ILE A 91 9.15 -3.23 4.68
CA ILE A 91 9.34 -4.65 5.02
C ILE A 91 7.96 -5.31 5.05
N VAL A 92 7.71 -6.19 4.09
CA VAL A 92 6.47 -6.97 4.04
C VAL A 92 6.54 -8.15 5.00
N SER A 93 5.58 -8.24 5.92
CA SER A 93 5.45 -9.34 6.88
C SER A 93 4.13 -10.08 6.66
N ILE A 94 4.21 -11.39 6.45
CA ILE A 94 3.03 -12.25 6.30
C ILE A 94 2.56 -12.87 7.63
N GLY A 95 3.22 -12.51 8.74
CA GLY A 95 2.97 -13.09 10.06
C GLY A 95 3.17 -14.60 10.09
N HIS A 96 2.25 -15.31 10.74
CA HIS A 96 2.22 -16.79 10.79
C HIS A 96 1.39 -17.41 9.66
N GLY A 97 1.07 -16.64 8.61
CA GLY A 97 0.27 -17.12 7.48
C GLY A 97 1.06 -18.02 6.53
N ASP A 98 0.37 -18.93 5.85
CA ASP A 98 0.96 -19.82 4.85
C ASP A 98 1.29 -19.08 3.54
N PHE A 99 2.44 -19.40 2.95
CA PHE A 99 2.90 -18.85 1.66
C PHE A 99 2.03 -19.25 0.46
N HIS A 100 1.14 -20.23 0.59
CA HIS A 100 0.29 -20.72 -0.49
C HIS A 100 -0.65 -19.65 -1.10
N GLY A 101 -0.83 -18.48 -0.46
CA GLY A 101 -1.58 -17.35 -1.02
C GLY A 101 -0.73 -16.34 -1.81
N PHE A 102 0.58 -16.52 -1.88
CA PHE A 102 1.51 -15.61 -2.54
C PHE A 102 2.16 -16.32 -3.73
N GLU A 103 1.40 -16.53 -4.80
CA GLU A 103 1.98 -16.98 -6.08
C GLU A 103 2.65 -15.79 -6.80
N PRO A 104 3.78 -16.00 -7.51
CA PRO A 104 4.43 -14.96 -8.32
C PRO A 104 3.60 -14.53 -9.54
#